data_AF-A0A8H7DRA2-F1
#
_entry.id   AF-A0A8H7DRA2-F1
#
_cell.length_a   1.000
_cell.length_b   1.000
_cell.length_c   1.000
_cell.angle_alpha   90.00
_cell.angle_beta   90.00
_cell.angle_gamma   90.00
#
_symmetry.space_group_name_H-M   'P 1'
#
loop_
_entity.id
_entity.type
_entity.pdbx_description
1 polymer ?
#
loop_
_entity_poly.entity_id
_entity_poly.type
_entity_poly.pdbx_seq_one_letter_code
_entity_poly.pdbx_strand_id
1 'polypeptide(L)'
;MASGLPNSGKWPMGKKDTKLADDAAKVQWFRFMEVDKYVASGHKLYRSSAPNYKGKDEDQEMTVSRAAFLKKTGIDCLISFNHVKYSAKEEGYLKAAGITYLWLQVPDFQPSTEKQVDDAYRMYKKHKSTLVHCGFGWGRTGTAICALQLFCEKGANPPEKLWGEVDGGDQVETKEQIAMLADLKKKLIAGKIKN
;
A
#
# COMPACT_ATOMS: atom_id res chain seq x y z
N MET A 1 -16.41 -9.62 -19.31
CA MET A 1 -17.06 -8.61 -18.45
C MET A 1 -16.59 -8.83 -17.02
N ALA A 2 -15.59 -8.08 -16.55
CA ALA A 2 -15.10 -8.19 -15.18
C ALA A 2 -15.91 -7.25 -14.26
N SER A 3 -17.19 -7.58 -14.10
CA SER A 3 -18.10 -6.91 -13.16
C SER A 3 -18.12 -7.68 -11.85
N GLY A 4 -17.32 -7.24 -10.88
CA GLY A 4 -17.26 -7.74 -9.51
C GLY A 4 -15.89 -7.36 -8.92
N LEU A 5 -15.77 -6.57 -7.85
CA LEU A 5 -16.53 -6.64 -6.60
C LEU A 5 -16.65 -5.23 -5.96
N PRO A 6 -17.85 -4.80 -5.54
CA PRO A 6 -18.01 -3.78 -4.52
C PRO A 6 -17.67 -4.42 -3.17
N ASN A 7 -16.71 -3.87 -2.44
CA ASN A 7 -16.52 -3.91 -0.98
C ASN A 7 -17.10 -5.10 -0.14
N SER A 8 -17.23 -6.31 -0.69
CA SER A 8 -17.86 -7.47 -0.07
C SER A 8 -16.97 -8.69 -0.30
N GLY A 9 -16.66 -9.39 0.80
CA GLY A 9 -15.68 -10.48 0.85
C GLY A 9 -14.85 -10.48 2.13
N LYS A 10 -13.92 -11.43 2.24
CA LYS A 10 -12.84 -11.46 3.23
C LYS A 10 -11.87 -10.31 2.96
N TRP A 11 -11.43 -9.62 4.02
CA TRP A 11 -10.64 -8.40 3.89
C TRP A 11 -9.24 -8.56 4.49
N PRO A 12 -8.22 -7.96 3.86
CA PRO A 12 -6.88 -7.91 4.43
C PRO A 12 -6.88 -7.27 5.83
N MET A 13 -5.77 -7.38 6.55
CA MET A 13 -5.58 -6.79 7.87
C MET A 13 -5.85 -5.27 7.85
N GLY A 14 -6.79 -4.81 8.68
CA GLY A 14 -7.16 -3.40 8.80
C GLY A 14 -8.55 -3.18 9.39
N LYS A 15 -8.89 -1.91 9.66
CA LYS A 15 -10.25 -1.53 10.10
C LYS A 15 -11.22 -1.66 8.95
N LYS A 16 -12.28 -2.45 9.15
CA LYS A 16 -13.42 -2.49 8.25
C LYS A 16 -14.28 -1.24 8.45
N ASP A 17 -13.87 -0.14 7.83
CA ASP A 17 -14.70 1.06 7.68
C ASP A 17 -15.37 1.05 6.30
N THR A 18 -16.59 0.52 6.26
CA THR A 18 -17.35 0.40 5.01
C THR A 18 -17.68 1.77 4.42
N LYS A 19 -17.87 2.80 5.25
CA LYS A 19 -18.17 4.15 4.76
C LYS A 19 -16.96 4.76 4.07
N LEU A 20 -15.77 4.64 4.65
CA LEU A 20 -14.53 5.11 4.03
C LEU A 20 -14.28 4.40 2.69
N ALA A 21 -14.46 3.07 2.67
CA ALA A 21 -14.29 2.28 1.45
C ALA A 21 -15.34 2.64 0.38
N ASP A 22 -16.58 2.91 0.76
CA ASP A 22 -17.65 3.32 -0.16
C ASP A 22 -17.42 4.72 -0.72
N ASP A 23 -16.98 5.67 0.12
CA ASP A 23 -16.62 7.03 -0.33
C ASP A 23 -15.40 7.01 -1.25
N ALA A 24 -14.41 6.15 -0.97
CA ALA A 24 -13.27 5.90 -1.84
C ALA A 24 -13.73 5.36 -3.21
N ALA A 25 -14.65 4.40 -3.22
CA ALA A 25 -15.15 3.78 -4.44
C ALA A 25 -15.89 4.77 -5.36
N LYS A 26 -16.57 5.80 -4.81
CA LYS A 26 -17.22 6.86 -5.59
C LYS A 26 -16.24 7.68 -6.45
N VAL A 27 -14.98 7.74 -6.04
CA VAL A 27 -13.89 8.36 -6.82
C VAL A 27 -12.93 7.31 -7.39
N GLN A 28 -13.34 6.04 -7.42
CA GLN A 28 -12.63 4.92 -8.02
C GLN A 28 -11.28 4.58 -7.35
N TRP A 29 -11.19 4.79 -6.04
CA TRP A 29 -10.25 4.08 -5.19
C TRP A 29 -10.91 2.82 -4.68
N PHE A 30 -10.41 1.65 -5.06
CA PHE A 30 -10.99 0.37 -4.65
C PHE A 30 -10.14 -0.30 -3.57
N ARG A 31 -10.77 -1.18 -2.78
CA ARG A 31 -10.10 -1.90 -1.66
C ARG A 31 -9.39 -0.93 -0.69
N PHE A 32 -9.94 0.27 -0.56
CA PHE A 32 -9.36 1.31 0.26
C PHE A 32 -9.62 1.02 1.74
N MET A 33 -8.57 0.95 2.55
CA MET A 33 -8.70 0.63 3.97
C MET A 33 -7.53 1.15 4.81
N GLU A 34 -7.80 1.41 6.09
CA GLU A 34 -6.78 1.69 7.11
C GLU A 34 -6.17 0.38 7.59
N VAL A 35 -4.85 0.27 7.55
CA VAL A 35 -4.07 -0.78 8.23
C VAL A 35 -3.84 -0.31 9.66
N ASP A 36 -4.39 -1.04 10.64
CA ASP A 36 -4.46 -0.60 12.05
C ASP A 36 -3.64 -1.44 13.02
N LYS A 37 -2.92 -2.44 12.51
CA LYS A 37 -2.02 -3.30 13.29
C LYS A 37 -0.58 -3.13 12.81
N TYR A 38 0.34 -3.24 13.76
CA TYR A 38 1.79 -3.24 13.51
C TYR A 38 2.26 -1.96 12.80
N VAL A 39 1.60 -0.83 13.06
CA VAL A 39 1.92 0.48 12.50
C VAL A 39 2.67 1.33 13.52
N ALA A 40 3.56 2.20 13.06
CA ALA A 40 4.33 3.06 13.94
C ALA A 40 3.42 4.04 14.71
N SER A 41 3.65 4.19 16.01
CA SER A 41 2.91 5.15 16.84
C SER A 41 2.97 6.57 16.26
N GLY A 42 1.81 7.24 16.22
CA GLY A 42 1.67 8.58 15.64
C GLY A 42 1.55 8.63 14.11
N HIS A 43 1.60 7.48 13.42
CA HIS A 43 1.45 7.37 11.98
C HIS A 43 0.19 6.58 11.61
N LYS A 44 -0.40 6.92 10.47
CA LYS A 44 -1.49 6.16 9.84
C LYS A 44 -1.01 5.52 8.54
N LEU A 45 -1.48 4.31 8.28
CA LEU A 45 -1.16 3.57 7.07
C LEU A 45 -2.44 3.11 6.39
N TYR A 46 -2.53 3.32 5.09
CA TYR A 46 -3.65 2.93 4.26
C TYR A 46 -3.15 2.07 3.11
N ARG A 47 -4.05 1.24 2.59
CA ARG A 47 -3.83 0.47 1.36
C ARG A 47 -5.02 0.60 0.41
N SER A 48 -4.77 0.47 -0.89
CA SER A 48 -5.82 0.44 -1.91
C SER A 48 -5.31 -0.17 -3.21
N SER A 49 -6.21 -0.32 -4.19
CA SER A 49 -5.83 -0.39 -5.61
C SER A 49 -5.23 0.93 -6.10
N ALA A 50 -4.70 0.93 -7.32
CA ALA A 50 -4.51 2.14 -8.09
C ALA A 50 -5.88 2.82 -8.29
N PRO A 51 -5.90 4.17 -8.40
CA PRO A 51 -7.12 4.84 -8.81
C PRO A 51 -7.53 4.35 -10.21
N ASN A 52 -8.83 4.28 -10.45
CA ASN A 52 -9.38 3.89 -11.75
C ASN A 52 -8.89 2.53 -12.28
N TYR A 53 -8.51 1.59 -11.40
CA TYR A 53 -8.01 0.30 -11.85
C TYR A 53 -9.09 -0.51 -12.62
N LYS A 54 -8.81 -0.86 -13.88
CA LYS A 54 -9.72 -1.59 -14.78
C LYS A 54 -9.32 -3.04 -15.05
N GLY A 55 -8.43 -3.61 -14.23
CA GLY A 55 -8.02 -5.01 -14.33
C GLY A 55 -6.60 -5.25 -14.84
N LYS A 56 -5.84 -4.19 -15.13
CA LYS A 56 -4.42 -4.26 -15.52
C LYS A 56 -3.68 -3.00 -15.08
N ASP A 57 -2.36 -3.09 -14.96
CA ASP A 57 -1.52 -1.92 -14.73
C ASP A 57 -1.50 -1.04 -15.99
N GLU A 58 -2.06 0.16 -15.87
CA GLU A 58 -2.16 1.14 -16.95
C GLU A 58 -2.12 2.56 -16.36
N ASP A 59 -2.40 3.56 -17.21
CA ASP A 59 -2.63 4.92 -16.74
C ASP A 59 -3.74 4.90 -15.68
N GLN A 60 -3.38 5.43 -14.53
CA GLN A 60 -4.19 5.37 -13.32
C GLN A 60 -5.19 6.55 -13.26
N GLU A 61 -5.09 7.46 -14.23
CA GLU A 61 -5.95 8.61 -14.43
C GLU A 61 -6.15 9.40 -13.11
N MET A 62 -5.09 9.78 -12.40
CA MET A 62 -5.23 10.65 -11.23
C MET A 62 -5.94 11.96 -11.63
N THR A 63 -6.93 12.36 -10.85
CA THR A 63 -7.70 13.60 -11.07
C THR A 63 -7.75 14.44 -9.80
N VAL A 64 -8.22 15.68 -9.94
CA VAL A 64 -8.43 16.60 -8.82
C VAL A 64 -9.35 16.00 -7.76
N SER A 65 -10.45 15.34 -8.14
CA SER A 65 -11.38 14.73 -7.19
C SER A 65 -10.75 13.55 -6.42
N ARG A 66 -9.94 12.74 -7.09
CA ARG A 66 -9.20 11.61 -6.48
C ARG A 66 -8.15 12.09 -5.49
N ALA A 67 -7.38 13.12 -5.85
CA ALA A 67 -6.41 13.74 -4.94
C ALA A 67 -7.10 14.47 -3.78
N ALA A 68 -8.22 15.15 -4.03
CA ALA A 68 -9.00 15.82 -3.00
C ALA A 68 -9.60 14.83 -1.98
N PHE A 69 -10.01 13.64 -2.42
CA PHE A 69 -10.43 12.56 -1.52
C PHE A 69 -9.31 12.17 -0.56
N LEU A 70 -8.10 11.91 -1.06
CA LEU A 70 -6.94 11.57 -0.21
C LEU A 70 -6.65 12.68 0.82
N LYS A 71 -6.64 13.94 0.36
CA LYS A 71 -6.48 15.11 1.25
C LYS A 71 -7.56 15.18 2.33
N LYS A 72 -8.83 14.94 1.97
CA LYS A 72 -9.96 14.94 2.91
C LYS A 72 -9.81 13.83 3.96
N THR A 73 -9.28 12.68 3.57
CA THR A 73 -8.93 11.57 4.48
C THR A 73 -7.70 11.89 5.36
N GLY A 74 -7.01 13.00 5.07
CA GLY A 74 -5.83 13.44 5.81
C GLY A 74 -4.55 12.74 5.39
N ILE A 75 -4.53 12.09 4.23
CA ILE A 75 -3.33 11.47 3.65
C ILE A 75 -2.42 12.55 3.10
N ASP A 76 -1.17 12.54 3.56
CA ASP A 76 -0.11 13.47 3.16
C ASP A 76 1.01 12.79 2.34
N CYS A 77 0.96 11.46 2.21
CA CYS A 77 1.91 10.69 1.43
C CYS A 77 1.24 9.57 0.63
N LEU A 78 1.67 9.39 -0.61
CA LEU A 78 1.28 8.27 -1.47
C LEU A 78 2.52 7.56 -1.99
N ILE A 79 2.62 6.26 -1.74
CA ILE A 79 3.69 5.39 -2.20
C ILE A 79 3.10 4.37 -3.18
N SER A 80 3.58 4.39 -4.41
CA SER A 80 3.13 3.48 -5.47
C SER A 80 4.18 2.42 -5.78
N PHE A 81 3.76 1.16 -5.68
CA PHE A 81 4.47 -0.02 -6.16
C PHE A 81 3.92 -0.52 -7.51
N ASN A 82 3.21 0.35 -8.25
CA ASN A 82 2.67 0.02 -9.56
C ASN A 82 3.80 0.00 -10.62
N HIS A 83 3.66 -0.84 -11.64
CA HIS A 83 4.57 -0.88 -12.78
C HIS A 83 4.56 0.44 -13.56
N VAL A 84 3.39 1.09 -13.65
CA VAL A 84 3.19 2.36 -14.39
C VAL A 84 3.27 3.54 -13.43
N LYS A 85 4.13 4.50 -13.74
CA LYS A 85 4.24 5.78 -13.02
C LYS A 85 3.08 6.71 -13.37
N TYR A 86 2.64 7.54 -12.43
CA TYR A 86 1.83 8.71 -12.77
C TYR A 86 2.58 9.64 -13.74
N SER A 87 1.85 10.24 -14.67
CA SER A 87 2.32 11.32 -15.52
C SER A 87 2.58 12.60 -14.72
N ALA A 88 3.33 13.54 -15.30
CA ALA A 88 3.60 14.83 -14.66
C ALA A 88 2.33 15.62 -14.30
N LYS A 89 1.27 15.48 -15.10
CA LYS A 89 -0.04 16.11 -14.84
C LYS A 89 -0.70 15.51 -13.60
N GLU A 90 -0.69 14.19 -13.50
CA GLU A 90 -1.24 13.44 -12.37
C GLU A 90 -0.46 13.72 -11.07
N GLU A 91 0.86 13.75 -11.12
CA GLU A 91 1.72 14.19 -10.01
C GLU A 91 1.40 15.64 -9.59
N GLY A 92 1.09 16.50 -10.56
CA GLY A 92 0.64 17.87 -10.31
C GLY A 92 -0.62 17.95 -9.44
N TYR A 93 -1.58 17.04 -9.63
CA TYR A 93 -2.79 16.98 -8.78
C TYR A 93 -2.48 16.55 -7.34
N LEU A 94 -1.60 15.56 -7.16
CA LEU A 94 -1.14 15.14 -5.84
C LEU A 94 -0.42 16.29 -5.12
N LYS A 95 0.50 16.96 -5.82
CA LYS A 95 1.24 18.10 -5.28
C LYS A 95 0.31 19.24 -4.88
N ALA A 96 -0.68 19.58 -5.71
CA ALA A 96 -1.68 20.62 -5.39
C ALA A 96 -2.55 20.24 -4.18
N ALA A 97 -2.74 18.95 -3.93
CA ALA A 97 -3.42 18.44 -2.73
C ALA A 97 -2.52 18.42 -1.48
N GLY A 98 -1.22 18.72 -1.61
CA GLY A 98 -0.24 18.65 -0.52
C GLY A 98 0.24 17.23 -0.23
N ILE A 99 0.17 16.33 -1.21
CA ILE A 99 0.53 14.92 -1.07
C ILE A 99 1.92 14.70 -1.69
N THR A 100 2.85 14.21 -0.88
CA THR A 100 4.14 13.73 -1.37
C THR A 100 3.96 12.41 -2.10
N TYR A 101 4.52 12.29 -3.29
CA TYR A 101 4.46 11.08 -4.10
C TYR A 101 5.83 10.39 -4.16
N LEU A 102 5.83 9.07 -3.91
CA LEU A 102 6.97 8.20 -4.17
C LEU A 102 6.54 7.08 -5.12
N TRP A 103 7.26 6.92 -6.22
CA TRP A 103 7.10 5.78 -7.13
C TRP A 103 8.27 4.81 -6.99
N LEU A 104 7.95 3.55 -6.73
CA LEU A 104 8.88 2.45 -6.64
C LEU A 104 8.44 1.38 -7.62
N GLN A 105 9.04 1.39 -8.82
CA GLN A 105 8.60 0.48 -9.88
C GLN A 105 8.77 -0.99 -9.47
N VAL A 106 7.67 -1.72 -9.38
CA VAL A 106 7.68 -3.18 -9.19
C VAL A 106 6.84 -3.79 -10.31
N PRO A 107 7.48 -4.53 -11.24
CA PRO A 107 6.75 -5.25 -12.27
C PRO A 107 5.70 -6.19 -11.67
N ASP A 108 4.63 -6.45 -12.42
CA ASP A 108 3.56 -7.28 -11.90
C ASP A 108 4.05 -8.67 -11.51
N PHE A 109 3.49 -9.21 -10.42
CA PHE A 109 3.91 -10.46 -9.77
C PHE A 109 5.38 -10.55 -9.29
N GLN A 110 6.17 -9.49 -9.40
CA GLN A 110 7.54 -9.47 -8.88
C GLN A 110 7.57 -9.02 -7.41
N PRO A 111 8.57 -9.48 -6.63
CA PRO A 111 8.82 -8.94 -5.30
C PRO A 111 9.42 -7.53 -5.40
N SER A 112 9.06 -6.66 -4.45
CA SER A 112 9.84 -5.45 -4.19
C SER A 112 11.25 -5.84 -3.74
N THR A 113 12.25 -5.03 -4.07
CA THR A 113 13.60 -5.19 -3.52
C THR A 113 13.67 -4.67 -2.08
N GLU A 114 14.67 -5.12 -1.31
CA GLU A 114 14.95 -4.59 0.04
C GLU A 114 15.11 -3.07 0.05
N LYS A 115 15.85 -2.53 -0.93
CA LYS A 115 16.04 -1.08 -1.06
C LYS A 115 14.72 -0.34 -1.24
N GLN A 116 13.81 -0.86 -2.07
CA GLN A 116 12.52 -0.22 -2.31
C GLN A 116 11.67 -0.17 -1.04
N VAL A 117 11.63 -1.25 -0.25
CA VAL A 117 10.86 -1.24 1.00
C VAL A 117 11.52 -0.39 2.09
N ASP A 118 12.85 -0.29 2.12
CA ASP A 118 13.57 0.66 2.98
C ASP A 118 13.27 2.13 2.58
N ASP A 119 13.34 2.47 1.29
CA ASP A 119 12.97 3.80 0.78
C ASP A 119 11.51 4.13 1.14
N ALA A 120 10.59 3.16 1.01
CA ALA A 120 9.19 3.31 1.41
C ALA A 120 9.04 3.55 2.92
N TYR A 121 9.79 2.81 3.75
CA TYR A 121 9.76 2.99 5.20
C TYR A 121 10.26 4.37 5.62
N ARG A 122 11.37 4.84 5.02
CA ARG A 122 11.89 6.19 5.26
C ARG A 122 10.91 7.27 4.84
N MET A 123 10.19 7.06 3.74
CA MET A 123 9.13 7.97 3.31
C MET A 123 7.96 7.96 4.30
N TYR A 124 7.46 6.78 4.65
CA TYR A 124 6.40 6.61 5.64
C TYR A 124 6.71 7.29 6.97
N LYS A 125 7.93 7.15 7.49
CA LYS A 125 8.35 7.77 8.77
C LYS A 125 8.43 9.30 8.75
N LYS A 126 8.50 9.93 7.57
CA LYS A 126 8.48 11.40 7.43
C LYS A 126 7.08 11.99 7.40
N HIS A 127 6.05 11.15 7.29
CA HIS A 127 4.69 11.54 6.99
C HIS A 127 3.72 11.03 8.05
N LYS A 128 2.63 11.77 8.29
CA LYS A 128 1.66 11.39 9.32
C LYS A 128 0.70 10.31 8.82
N SER A 129 0.41 10.29 7.52
CA SER A 129 -0.66 9.48 6.96
C SER A 129 -0.35 9.06 5.53
N THR A 130 0.01 7.79 5.37
CA THR A 130 0.53 7.26 4.09
C THR A 130 -0.44 6.27 3.46
N LEU A 131 -0.68 6.41 2.16
CA LEU A 131 -1.33 5.39 1.33
C LEU A 131 -0.29 4.61 0.54
N VAL A 132 -0.42 3.28 0.54
CA VAL A 132 0.35 2.38 -0.31
C VAL A 132 -0.56 1.69 -1.32
N HIS A 133 -0.17 1.64 -2.59
CA HIS A 133 -0.93 0.88 -3.59
C HIS A 133 -0.05 0.30 -4.71
N CYS A 134 -0.58 -0.69 -5.42
CA CYS A 134 -0.12 -1.18 -6.71
C CYS A 134 -1.29 -1.08 -7.70
N GLY A 135 -1.37 -1.91 -8.75
CA GLY A 135 -2.56 -1.99 -9.60
C GLY A 135 -3.80 -2.43 -8.83
N PHE A 136 -3.86 -3.71 -8.45
CA PHE A 136 -5.05 -4.27 -7.80
C PHE A 136 -5.20 -3.91 -6.31
N GLY A 137 -4.10 -3.69 -5.60
CA GLY A 137 -4.09 -3.39 -4.15
C GLY A 137 -3.80 -4.58 -3.23
N TRP A 138 -3.47 -5.74 -3.80
CA TRP A 138 -2.95 -6.93 -3.11
C TRP A 138 -1.50 -7.18 -3.52
N GLY A 139 -0.97 -8.41 -3.40
CA GLY A 139 0.32 -8.84 -3.93
C GLY A 139 1.45 -7.89 -3.58
N ARG A 140 1.83 -7.01 -4.51
CA ARG A 140 2.82 -5.92 -4.32
C ARG A 140 2.45 -4.96 -3.18
N THR A 141 1.19 -4.53 -3.09
CA THR A 141 0.71 -3.71 -1.96
C THR A 141 0.78 -4.48 -0.66
N GLY A 142 0.34 -5.75 -0.65
CA GLY A 142 0.40 -6.59 0.54
C GLY A 142 1.83 -6.79 1.04
N THR A 143 2.74 -7.04 0.10
CA THR A 143 4.18 -7.16 0.34
C THR A 143 4.74 -5.88 0.95
N ALA A 144 4.42 -4.71 0.39
CA ALA A 144 4.86 -3.44 0.91
C ALA A 144 4.30 -3.14 2.31
N ILE A 145 3.02 -3.39 2.56
CA ILE A 145 2.39 -3.24 3.88
C ILE A 145 3.07 -4.14 4.90
N CYS A 146 3.24 -5.43 4.59
CA CYS A 146 3.91 -6.38 5.48
C CYS A 146 5.36 -5.95 5.76
N ALA A 147 6.09 -5.45 4.77
CA ALA A 147 7.45 -4.95 4.97
C ALA A 147 7.49 -3.72 5.89
N LEU A 148 6.57 -2.77 5.72
CA LEU A 148 6.47 -1.60 6.60
C LEU A 148 6.15 -2.00 8.05
N GLN A 149 5.25 -2.98 8.24
CA GLN A 149 4.94 -3.50 9.56
C GLN A 149 6.15 -4.21 10.19
N LEU A 150 6.87 -5.02 9.42
CA LEU A 150 8.14 -5.64 9.86
C LEU A 150 9.14 -4.58 10.31
N PHE A 151 9.27 -3.48 9.57
CA PHE A 151 10.13 -2.38 10.00
C PHE A 151 9.66 -1.70 11.29
N CYS A 152 8.36 -1.45 11.44
CA CYS A 152 7.79 -0.88 12.66
C CYS A 152 8.04 -1.76 13.89
N GLU A 153 7.97 -3.08 13.69
CA GLU A 153 8.01 -4.09 14.74
C GLU A 153 9.38 -4.78 14.85
N LYS A 154 10.39 -4.23 14.18
CA LYS A 154 11.78 -4.77 14.17
C LYS A 154 11.84 -6.27 13.83
N GLY A 155 10.99 -6.68 12.88
CA GLY A 155 10.87 -8.06 12.39
C GLY A 155 10.00 -8.99 13.23
N ALA A 156 9.45 -8.53 14.37
CA ALA A 156 8.63 -9.38 15.23
C ALA A 156 7.26 -9.69 14.63
N ASN A 157 6.64 -8.71 13.97
CA ASN A 157 5.29 -8.81 13.41
C ASN A 157 5.21 -8.18 12.01
N PRO A 158 4.23 -8.59 11.18
CA PRO A 158 3.23 -9.63 11.42
C PRO A 158 3.85 -11.04 11.39
N PRO A 159 3.26 -12.02 12.11
CA PRO A 159 3.69 -13.42 12.02
C PRO A 159 3.46 -13.97 10.61
N GLU A 160 4.38 -14.83 10.15
CA GLU A 160 4.42 -15.36 8.77
C GLU A 160 3.11 -16.00 8.31
N LYS A 161 2.39 -16.65 9.22
CA LYS A 161 1.08 -17.25 8.94
C LYS A 161 0.02 -16.24 8.46
N LEU A 162 0.23 -14.93 8.64
CA LEU A 162 -0.71 -13.89 8.21
C LEU A 162 -0.32 -13.25 6.88
N TRP A 163 0.87 -13.51 6.34
CA TRP A 163 1.36 -12.79 5.16
C TRP A 163 0.49 -13.04 3.93
N GLY A 164 0.16 -14.31 3.66
CA GLY A 164 -0.69 -14.69 2.53
C GLY A 164 -2.19 -14.71 2.84
N GLU A 165 -2.59 -14.47 4.09
CA GLU A 165 -3.97 -14.64 4.49
C GLU A 165 -4.87 -13.55 3.93
N VAL A 166 -6.05 -13.97 3.49
CA VAL A 166 -7.01 -13.05 2.90
C VAL A 166 -7.75 -12.29 3.99
N ASP A 167 -8.15 -13.01 5.04
CA ASP A 167 -8.94 -12.52 6.15
C ASP A 167 -8.03 -12.14 7.31
N GLY A 168 -7.84 -10.84 7.53
CA GLY A 168 -6.98 -10.33 8.57
C GLY A 168 -5.47 -10.51 8.32
N GLY A 169 -5.07 -10.82 7.07
CA GLY A 169 -3.68 -10.92 6.63
C GLY A 169 -3.28 -9.90 5.56
N ASP A 170 -2.04 -9.94 5.07
CA ASP A 170 -1.51 -8.89 4.20
C ASP A 170 -1.77 -9.10 2.71
N GLN A 171 -2.16 -10.31 2.29
CA GLN A 171 -2.40 -10.70 0.89
C GLN A 171 -1.13 -10.64 0.04
N VAL A 172 -0.02 -11.11 0.60
CA VAL A 172 1.18 -11.41 -0.16
C VAL A 172 0.87 -12.59 -1.09
N GLU A 173 1.16 -12.45 -2.38
CA GLU A 173 0.56 -13.28 -3.44
C GLU A 173 1.51 -14.36 -3.97
N THR A 174 2.82 -14.07 -4.04
CA THR A 174 3.79 -14.99 -4.65
C THR A 174 4.80 -15.53 -3.65
N LYS A 175 5.41 -16.68 -4.00
CA LYS A 175 6.47 -17.30 -3.18
C LYS A 175 7.70 -16.40 -3.10
N GLU A 176 7.99 -15.68 -4.17
CA GLU A 176 9.11 -14.75 -4.28
C GLU A 176 8.92 -13.54 -3.36
N GLN A 177 7.69 -13.02 -3.26
CA GLN A 177 7.33 -11.96 -2.31
C GLN A 177 7.47 -12.44 -0.86
N ILE A 178 6.99 -13.64 -0.55
CA ILE A 178 7.16 -14.26 0.78
C ILE A 178 8.64 -14.46 1.11
N ALA A 179 9.44 -14.94 0.17
CA ALA A 179 10.88 -15.16 0.36
C ALA A 179 11.61 -13.84 0.66
N MET A 180 11.27 -12.76 -0.03
CA MET A 180 11.83 -11.43 0.24
C MET A 180 11.49 -10.95 1.65
N LEU A 181 10.23 -11.10 2.10
CA LEU A 181 9.81 -10.74 3.45
C LEU A 181 10.51 -11.58 4.52
N ALA A 182 10.71 -12.87 4.26
CA ALA A 182 11.44 -13.77 5.16
C ALA A 182 12.90 -13.36 5.33
N ASP A 183 13.57 -12.95 4.25
CA ASP A 183 14.93 -12.42 4.30
C ASP A 183 15.00 -11.08 5.04
N LEU A 184 14.08 -10.15 4.72
CA LEU A 184 13.94 -8.87 5.42
C LEU A 184 13.76 -9.07 6.93
N LYS A 185 12.83 -9.95 7.33
CA LYS A 185 12.57 -10.29 8.73
C LYS A 185 13.82 -10.79 9.45
N LYS A 186 14.56 -11.74 8.85
CA LYS A 186 15.81 -12.27 9.42
C LYS A 186 16.84 -11.16 9.65
N LYS A 187 16.98 -10.25 8.69
CA LYS A 187 17.92 -9.13 8.77
C LYS A 187 17.53 -8.11 9.85
N LEU A 188 16.24 -7.81 9.99
CA LEU A 188 15.73 -6.91 11.04
C LEU A 188 15.92 -7.49 12.44
N ILE A 189 15.59 -8.76 12.65
CA ILE A 189 15.80 -9.44 13.93
C ILE A 189 17.28 -9.48 14.30
N ALA A 190 18.16 -9.71 13.31
CA ALA A 190 19.61 -9.70 13.50
C ALA A 190 20.22 -8.29 13.66
N GLY A 191 19.42 -7.21 13.60
CA GLY A 191 19.90 -5.83 13.67
C GLY A 191 20.82 -5.43 12.50
N LYS A 192 20.75 -6.15 11.37
CA LYS A 192 21.58 -5.90 10.18
C LYS A 192 21.09 -4.73 9.34
N ILE A 193 19.84 -4.32 9.53
CA ILE A 193 19.28 -3.09 8.96
C ILE A 193 19.09 -2.12 10.12
N LYS A 194 19.77 -0.97 10.04
CA LYS A 194 19.66 0.11 11.02
C LYS A 194 18.72 1.16 10.45
N ASN A 195 17.60 1.37 11.14
CA ASN A 195 16.55 2.30 10.76
C ASN A 195 16.42 3.42 11.78
#